data_AF-A0A6J7PC52-F1
#
_entry.id   AF-A0A6J7PC52-F1
#
_cell.length_a   1.000
_cell.length_b   1.000
_cell.length_c   1.000
_cell.angle_alpha   90.00
_cell.angle_beta   90.00
_cell.angle_gamma   90.00
#
_symmetry.space_group_name_H-M   'P 1'
#
loop_
_entity.id
_entity.type
_entity.pdbx_description
1 polymer ?
#
loop_
_entity_poly.entity_id
_entity_poly.type
_entity_poly.pdbx_seq_one_letter_code
_entity_poly.pdbx_strand_id
1 'polypeptide(L)' 'MRAGDASFHAGWVLHGAPANETATMRSVMTIIYFADGVRVGEIDSPMRRADNERWLGSLPTGSLAASPLNPLLWSRTK' A
#
# COMPACT_ATOMS: atom_id res chain seq x y z
N MET A 1 6.01 17.45 -10.93
CA MET A 1 6.60 16.15 -11.28
C MET A 1 6.35 15.89 -12.75
N ARG A 2 7.33 15.32 -13.45
CA ARG A 2 7.24 14.87 -14.86
C ARG A 2 6.85 13.39 -14.87
N ALA A 3 6.40 12.89 -16.03
CA ALA A 3 6.11 11.47 -16.19
C ALA A 3 7.38 10.64 -15.90
N GLY A 4 7.25 9.65 -15.03
CA GLY A 4 8.37 8.81 -14.57
C GLY A 4 9.01 9.27 -13.25
N ASP A 5 8.76 10.50 -12.80
CA ASP A 5 9.18 10.91 -11.46
C ASP A 5 8.41 10.14 -10.38
N ALA A 6 9.08 9.83 -9.27
CA ALA A 6 8.48 9.20 -8.11
C ALA A 6 8.78 10.00 -6.84
N SER A 7 7.84 9.97 -5.90
CA SER A 7 7.98 10.51 -4.55
C SER A 7 7.75 9.40 -3.54
N PHE A 8 8.47 9.45 -2.42
CA PHE A 8 8.32 8.51 -1.31
C PHE A 8 7.97 9.28 -0.04
N HIS A 9 7.04 8.75 0.74
CA HIS A 9 6.71 9.27 2.06
C HIS A 9 6.52 8.11 3.04
N ALA A 10 6.86 8.31 4.31
CA ALA A 10 6.58 7.32 5.33
C ALA A 10 5.08 7.26 5.62
N GLY A 11 4.59 6.11 6.12
CA GLY A 11 3.16 5.87 6.35
C GLY A 11 2.47 6.84 7.31
N TRP A 12 3.24 7.52 8.17
CA TRP A 12 2.73 8.50 9.14
C TRP A 12 2.85 9.96 8.69
N VAL A 13 3.40 10.22 7.50
CA VAL A 13 3.52 11.59 6.99
C VAL A 13 2.14 12.05 6.55
N LEU A 14 1.64 13.12 7.18
CA LEU A 14 0.42 13.79 6.72
C LEU A 14 0.65 14.36 5.31
N HIS A 15 -0.26 14.06 4.38
CA HIS A 15 -0.19 14.55 3.02
C HIS A 15 -1.59 14.66 2.41
N GLY A 16 -1.68 15.39 1.30
CA GLY A 16 -2.92 15.56 0.53
C GLY A 16 -2.59 15.94 -0.90
N ALA A 17 -3.60 15.87 -1.77
CA ALA A 17 -3.47 16.26 -3.16
C ALA A 17 -4.52 17.31 -3.52
N PRO A 18 -4.14 18.44 -4.14
CA PRO A 18 -5.11 19.44 -4.58
C PRO A 18 -5.97 18.92 -5.74
N ALA A 19 -7.07 19.62 -6.00
CA ALA A 19 -7.96 19.37 -7.13
C ALA A 19 -7.20 19.43 -8.47
N ASN A 20 -7.69 18.68 -9.45
CA ASN A 20 -7.20 18.79 -10.82
C ASN A 20 -8.00 19.86 -11.57
N GLU A 21 -7.40 21.04 -11.77
CA GLU A 21 -8.04 22.19 -12.44
C GLU A 21 -7.84 22.19 -13.96
N THR A 22 -7.33 21.09 -14.53
CA THR A 22 -7.02 20.99 -15.96
C THR A 22 -7.98 20.03 -16.66
N ALA A 23 -8.07 20.15 -18.00
CA ALA A 23 -8.82 19.21 -18.83
C ALA A 23 -8.12 17.85 -19.02
N THR A 24 -6.89 17.68 -18.52
CA THR A 24 -6.10 16.46 -18.68
C THR A 24 -6.14 15.64 -17.40
N MET A 25 -6.34 14.32 -17.51
CA MET A 25 -6.34 13.43 -16.36
C MET A 25 -4.96 13.39 -15.68
N ARG A 26 -4.92 13.61 -14.36
CA ARG A 26 -3.72 13.40 -13.53
C ARG A 26 -3.57 11.92 -13.19
N SER A 27 -2.92 11.17 -14.08
CA SER A 27 -2.64 9.73 -13.90
C SER A 27 -1.47 9.49 -12.94
N VAL A 28 -1.66 8.60 -11.96
CA VAL A 28 -0.64 8.19 -10.98
C VAL A 28 -0.77 6.70 -10.68
N MET A 29 0.31 6.11 -10.15
CA MET A 29 0.32 4.78 -9.55
C MET A 29 0.80 4.90 -8.12
N THR A 30 0.10 4.24 -7.19
CA THR A 30 0.49 4.15 -5.78
C THR A 30 1.03 2.76 -5.51
N ILE A 31 2.20 2.68 -4.88
CA ILE A 31 2.80 1.43 -4.40
C ILE A 31 3.06 1.58 -2.90
N ILE A 32 2.56 0.64 -2.11
CA ILE A 32 2.78 0.59 -0.66
C ILE A 32 3.75 -0.54 -0.37
N TYR A 33 4.87 -0.19 0.27
CA TYR A 33 5.82 -1.15 0.79
C TYR A 33 5.60 -1.30 2.30
N PHE A 34 5.65 -2.54 2.77
CA PHE A 34 5.69 -2.86 4.20
C PHE A 34 6.86 -3.81 4.47
N ALA A 35 7.33 -3.81 5.72
CA ALA A 35 8.47 -4.63 6.11
C ALA A 35 8.12 -6.13 6.03
N ASP A 36 9.07 -6.95 5.60
CA ASP A 36 8.93 -8.41 5.66
C ASP A 36 8.73 -8.88 7.12
N GLY A 37 7.98 -9.97 7.28
CA GLY A 37 7.67 -10.57 8.58
C GLY A 37 6.59 -9.87 9.41
N VAL A 38 5.99 -8.78 8.92
CA VAL A 38 4.87 -8.15 9.63
C VAL A 38 3.61 -9.02 9.57
N ARG A 39 2.71 -8.79 10.53
CA ARG A 39 1.45 -9.52 10.67
C ARG A 39 0.26 -8.65 10.31
N VAL A 40 -0.80 -9.28 9.84
CA VAL A 40 -2.09 -8.62 9.62
C VAL A 40 -2.60 -8.07 10.95
N GLY A 41 -2.83 -6.76 10.99
CA GLY A 41 -3.37 -6.10 12.18
C GLY A 41 -4.84 -6.46 12.44
N GLU A 42 -5.41 -5.88 13.49
CA GLU A 42 -6.84 -6.06 13.77
C GLU A 42 -7.72 -5.48 12.65
N ILE A 43 -8.81 -6.20 12.35
CA ILE A 43 -9.81 -5.84 11.34
C ILE A 43 -11.07 -5.36 12.07
N ASP A 44 -10.95 -4.18 12.64
CA ASP A 44 -11.90 -3.49 13.53
C ASP A 44 -12.72 -2.40 12.81
N SER A 45 -12.59 -2.26 11.49
CA SER A 45 -13.41 -1.33 10.70
C SER A 45 -13.76 -1.87 9.30
N PRO A 46 -14.86 -1.39 8.69
CA PRO A 46 -15.22 -1.75 7.31
C PRO A 46 -14.12 -1.42 6.30
N MET A 47 -13.40 -0.31 6.49
CA MET A 47 -12.30 0.09 5.59
C MET A 47 -11.12 -0.87 5.69
N ARG A 48 -10.71 -1.26 6.92
CA ARG A 48 -9.65 -2.25 7.10
C ARG A 48 -10.04 -3.63 6.56
N ARG A 49 -11.32 -3.99 6.64
CA ARG A 49 -11.84 -5.22 6.03
C ARG A 49 -11.70 -5.18 4.51
N ALA A 50 -12.13 -4.10 3.88
CA ALA A 50 -12.02 -3.93 2.44
C ALA A 50 -10.55 -3.95 1.97
N ASP A 51 -9.64 -3.30 2.70
CA ASP A 51 -8.20 -3.35 2.40
C ASP A 51 -7.61 -4.75 2.57
N ASN A 52 -8.01 -5.48 3.63
CA ASN A 52 -7.57 -6.86 3.83
C ASN A 52 -8.01 -7.78 2.68
N GLU A 53 -9.28 -7.68 2.27
CA GLU A 53 -9.84 -8.47 1.17
C GLU A 53 -9.17 -8.13 -0.16
N ARG A 54 -8.92 -6.83 -0.41
CA ARG A 54 -8.37 -6.35 -1.68
C ARG A 54 -6.87 -6.56 -1.82
N TRP A 55 -6.11 -6.33 -0.76
CA TRP A 55 -4.65 -6.18 -0.83
C TRP A 55 -3.87 -7.25 -0.07
N LEU A 56 -4.47 -7.85 0.95
CA LEU A 56 -3.83 -8.89 1.78
C LEU A 56 -4.44 -10.28 1.56
N GLY A 57 -5.33 -10.45 0.59
CA GLY A 57 -5.89 -11.75 0.23
C GLY A 57 -6.76 -12.38 1.33
N SER A 58 -7.47 -11.54 2.10
CA SER A 58 -8.34 -11.97 3.20
C SER A 58 -7.62 -12.81 4.28
N LEU A 59 -6.31 -12.57 4.45
CA LEU A 59 -5.52 -13.25 5.47
C LEU A 59 -6.08 -12.97 6.88
N PRO A 60 -6.05 -13.95 7.80
CA PRO A 60 -6.55 -13.76 9.16
C PRO A 60 -5.72 -12.74 9.94
N THR A 61 -6.36 -11.99 10.85
CA THR A 61 -5.66 -11.19 11.87
C THR A 61 -4.58 -12.02 12.56
N GLY A 62 -3.40 -11.42 12.75
CA GLY A 62 -2.26 -12.06 13.40
C GLY A 62 -1.48 -13.03 12.52
N SER A 63 -1.96 -13.42 11.33
CA SER A 63 -1.15 -14.17 10.37
C SER A 63 -0.08 -13.30 9.72
N LEU A 64 0.94 -13.91 9.11
CA LEU A 64 1.93 -13.16 8.33
C LEU A 64 1.24 -12.49 7.14
N ALA A 65 1.55 -11.22 6.88
CA ALA A 65 1.02 -10.46 5.75
C ALA A 65 1.73 -10.87 4.44
N ALA A 66 1.59 -12.13 4.05
CA ALA A 66 2.30 -12.75 2.94
C ALA A 66 1.32 -13.51 2.02
N SER A 67 0.48 -12.76 1.30
CA SER A 67 -0.40 -13.32 0.28
C SER A 67 0.31 -13.40 -1.08
N PRO A 68 -0.22 -14.16 -2.06
CA PRO A 68 0.30 -14.14 -3.44
C PRO A 68 0.33 -12.74 -4.09
N LEU A 69 -0.45 -11.78 -3.57
CA LEU A 69 -0.46 -10.39 -4.05
C LEU A 69 0.67 -9.54 -3.44
N ASN A 70 1.38 -10.04 -2.43
CA ASN A 70 2.41 -9.30 -1.70
C ASN A 70 3.76 -10.02 -1.79
N PRO A 71 4.38 -10.10 -2.99
CA PRO A 71 5.65 -10.79 -3.16
C PRO A 71 6.77 -10.08 -2.39
N LEU A 72 7.73 -10.87 -1.89
CA LEU A 72 8.97 -10.35 -1.36
C LEU A 72 9.76 -9.63 -2.47
N LEU A 73 9.92 -8.32 -2.35
CA LEU A 73 10.63 -7.52 -3.36
C LEU A 73 12.14 -7.63 -3.23
N TRP A 74 12.64 -7.71 -1.99
CA TRP A 74 14.07 -7.70 -1.72
C TRP A 74 14.40 -8.39 -0.40
N SER A 75 15.50 -9.14 -0.39
CA SER A 75 16.11 -9.68 0.82
C SER A 75 17.61 -9.48 0.75
N ARG A 76 18.24 -9.21 1.91
CA ARG A 76 19.70 -9.16 2.03
C ARG A 76 20.34 -10.55 1.93
N THR A 77 19.61 -11.57 2.33
CA THR A 77 20.03 -12.98 2.37
C THR A 77 19.30 -13.77 1.28
N LYS A 78 20.05 -14.60 0.55
CA LYS A 78 19.48 -15.56 -0.41
C LYS A 78 18.76 -16.69 0.31
#